data_AF-A0A438J9F3-F1
#
_entry.id   AF-A0A438J9F3-F1
#
_cell.length_a   1.000
_cell.length_b   1.000
_cell.length_c   1.000
_cell.angle_alpha   90.00
_cell.angle_beta   90.00
_cell.angle_gamma   90.00
#
_symmetry.space_group_name_H-M   'P 1'
#
loop_
_entity.id
_entity.type
_entity.pdbx_description
1 polymer ?
#
loop_
_entity_poly.entity_id
_entity_poly.type
_entity_poly.pdbx_seq_one_letter_code
_entity_poly.pdbx_strand_id
1 'polypeptide(L)'
;MLQFTVKTCCDKGSLLEVFPFPKRRNTDKEITFPPWAATGSMDNKLIFWDLQHSSPRCTCDNEDGVTCLSWLGASKYIAAGCVDGKVRIWDSLSGDCVRILSGHSDAIQSVAVSADRNFLLSVSLDGTARVFEIPDFQ
;
A
#
# COMPACT_ATOMS: atom_id res chain seq x y z
N MET A 1 -15.87 -9.64 -15.31
CA MET A 1 -14.98 -8.50 -15.61
C MET A 1 -14.96 -7.66 -14.34
N LEU A 2 -13.83 -7.60 -13.63
CA LEU A 2 -13.64 -6.63 -12.55
C LEU A 2 -12.40 -5.85 -12.96
N GLN A 3 -12.62 -4.60 -13.36
CA GLN A 3 -11.59 -3.66 -13.73
C GLN A 3 -11.71 -2.51 -12.74
N PHE A 4 -10.69 -2.32 -11.91
CA PHE A 4 -10.57 -1.11 -11.11
C PHE A 4 -9.11 -0.66 -11.11
N THR A 5 -8.95 0.63 -11.42
CA THR A 5 -7.76 1.44 -11.23
C THR A 5 -8.28 2.74 -10.63
N VAL A 6 -7.77 3.15 -9.47
CA VAL A 6 -7.89 4.54 -9.01
C VAL A 6 -6.52 4.99 -8.54
N LYS A 7 -6.01 6.05 -9.17
CA LYS A 7 -4.88 6.87 -8.74
C LYS A 7 -5.41 8.29 -8.63
N THR A 8 -5.09 9.00 -7.56
CA THR A 8 -4.96 10.45 -7.62
C THR A 8 -3.70 10.85 -6.87
N CYS A 9 -3.04 11.91 -7.31
CA CYS A 9 -1.96 12.57 -6.58
C CYS A 9 -2.32 14.05 -6.58
N CYS A 10 -2.38 14.63 -5.37
CA CYS A 10 -2.60 16.03 -4.98
C CYS A 10 -3.89 16.68 -5.53
N ASP A 11 -4.79 17.25 -4.73
CA ASP A 11 -4.43 18.37 -3.85
C ASP A 11 -5.39 18.60 -2.65
N LYS A 12 -6.34 17.70 -2.33
CA LYS A 12 -7.31 17.89 -1.21
C LYS A 12 -8.27 16.71 -0.94
N GLY A 13 -7.87 15.47 -1.18
CA GLY A 13 -8.80 14.33 -1.04
C GLY A 13 -8.14 13.01 -0.66
N SER A 14 -8.87 12.19 0.09
CA SER A 14 -8.51 10.83 0.50
C SER A 14 -8.10 9.95 -0.69
N LEU A 15 -7.09 9.10 -0.50
CA LEU A 15 -6.51 8.24 -1.52
C LEU A 15 -7.09 6.82 -1.44
N LEU A 16 -7.64 6.37 -2.56
CA LEU A 16 -8.15 5.01 -2.74
C LEU A 16 -7.22 4.24 -3.66
N GLU A 17 -6.55 3.20 -3.16
CA GLU A 17 -5.87 2.22 -4.02
C GLU A 17 -6.55 0.85 -3.93
N VAL A 18 -7.26 0.49 -5.01
CA VAL A 18 -7.86 -0.84 -5.18
C VAL A 18 -7.14 -1.53 -6.32
N PHE A 19 -6.33 -2.55 -6.02
CA PHE A 19 -5.75 -3.41 -7.05
C PHE A 19 -6.61 -4.66 -7.25
N PRO A 20 -6.89 -5.07 -8.49
CA PRO A 20 -7.57 -6.32 -8.76
C PRO A 20 -6.60 -7.49 -8.48
N PHE A 21 -7.05 -8.47 -7.71
CA PHE A 21 -6.41 -9.78 -7.71
C PHE A 21 -6.56 -10.38 -9.12
N PRO A 22 -5.49 -10.83 -9.78
CA PRO A 22 -5.63 -11.59 -11.00
C PRO A 22 -6.39 -12.87 -10.66
N LYS A 23 -7.55 -13.07 -11.29
CA LYS A 23 -8.31 -14.32 -11.20
C LYS A 23 -7.42 -15.42 -11.80
N ARG A 24 -6.66 -16.15 -10.97
CA ARG A 24 -5.93 -17.34 -11.44
C ARG A 24 -6.98 -18.34 -11.92
N ARG A 25 -7.01 -18.57 -13.23
CA ARG A 25 -7.72 -19.70 -13.80
C ARG A 25 -6.85 -20.94 -13.57
N ASN A 26 -7.34 -21.80 -12.68
CA ASN A 26 -7.58 -23.23 -12.88
C ASN A 26 -6.95 -24.17 -11.86
N THR A 27 -7.86 -25.00 -11.31
CA THR A 27 -7.71 -26.43 -10.99
C THR A 27 -6.46 -26.79 -10.23
N ASP A 28 -6.54 -26.64 -8.90
CA ASP A 28 -6.15 -27.63 -7.88
C ASP A 28 -5.90 -26.87 -6.57
N LYS A 29 -6.88 -26.96 -5.65
CA LYS A 29 -6.92 -26.29 -4.33
C LYS A 29 -6.90 -24.76 -4.42
N GLU A 30 -8.10 -24.17 -4.46
CA GLU A 30 -8.33 -22.72 -4.41
C GLU A 30 -7.63 -22.06 -3.23
N ILE A 31 -6.41 -21.54 -3.44
CA ILE A 31 -5.89 -20.45 -2.61
C ILE A 31 -6.58 -19.18 -3.11
N THR A 32 -7.84 -19.01 -2.71
CA THR A 32 -8.58 -17.77 -2.91
C THR A 32 -8.07 -16.79 -1.88
N PHE A 33 -7.15 -15.90 -2.28
CA PHE A 33 -6.77 -14.79 -1.43
C PHE A 33 -8.02 -13.95 -1.15
N PRO A 34 -8.25 -13.55 0.11
CA PRO A 34 -9.42 -12.75 0.45
C PRO A 34 -9.34 -11.40 -0.28
N PRO A 35 -10.45 -10.91 -0.86
CA PRO A 35 -10.41 -9.74 -1.71
C PRO A 35 -10.34 -8.51 -0.80
N TRP A 36 -9.13 -8.06 -0.52
CA TRP A 36 -8.88 -6.88 0.29
C TRP A 36 -8.56 -5.66 -0.57
N ALA A 37 -8.90 -4.49 -0.05
CA ALA A 37 -8.45 -3.20 -0.56
C ALA A 37 -7.86 -2.37 0.58
N ALA A 38 -7.09 -1.34 0.24
CA ALA A 38 -6.51 -0.43 1.21
C ALA A 38 -6.68 1.01 0.77
N THR A 39 -6.88 1.89 1.74
CA THR A 39 -7.08 3.32 1.48
C THR A 39 -6.26 4.13 2.46
N GLY A 40 -5.54 5.11 1.95
CA GLY A 40 -4.76 6.04 2.74
C GLY A 40 -5.45 7.40 2.71
N SER A 41 -5.32 8.17 3.77
CA SER A 41 -5.93 9.49 3.81
C SER A 41 -5.05 10.46 4.59
N MET A 42 -5.27 11.75 4.33
CA MET A 42 -4.59 12.86 5.00
C MET A 42 -5.08 13.07 6.44
N ASP A 43 -6.10 12.34 6.87
CA ASP A 43 -6.52 12.24 8.27
C ASP A 43 -5.67 11.22 9.07
N ASN A 44 -4.50 10.87 8.53
CA ASN A 44 -3.54 9.91 9.06
C ASN A 44 -4.05 8.46 9.12
N LYS A 45 -5.18 8.15 8.48
CA LYS A 45 -5.73 6.80 8.51
C LYS A 45 -5.30 5.98 7.31
N LEU A 46 -4.93 4.73 7.60
CA LEU A 46 -4.83 3.65 6.63
C LEU A 46 -5.91 2.62 6.96
N ILE A 47 -6.86 2.43 6.04
CA ILE A 47 -7.98 1.52 6.26
C ILE A 47 -7.84 0.35 5.30
N PHE A 48 -7.91 -0.86 5.83
CA PHE A 48 -8.07 -2.07 5.03
C PHE A 48 -9.54 -2.47 4.99
N TRP A 49 -9.99 -2.85 3.80
CA TRP A 49 -11.38 -3.17 3.50
C TRP A 49 -11.52 -4.63 3.12
N ASP A 50 -12.54 -5.28 3.65
CA ASP A 50 -13.00 -6.56 3.16
C ASP A 50 -14.01 -6.32 2.03
N LEU A 51 -13.63 -6.65 0.79
CA LEU A 51 -14.49 -6.46 -0.37
C LEU A 51 -15.61 -7.48 -0.47
N GLN A 52 -15.55 -8.62 0.23
CA GLN A 52 -16.68 -9.57 0.27
C GLN A 52 -17.86 -8.98 1.04
N HIS A 53 -17.56 -8.36 2.17
CA HIS A 53 -18.56 -7.84 3.10
C HIS A 53 -18.76 -6.32 2.96
N SER A 54 -17.96 -5.67 2.09
CA SER A 54 -17.94 -4.22 1.87
C SER A 54 -17.79 -3.42 3.18
N SER A 55 -16.97 -3.93 4.10
CA SER A 55 -16.80 -3.37 5.45
C SER A 55 -15.33 -3.06 5.74
N PRO A 56 -15.05 -2.03 6.56
CA PRO A 56 -13.70 -1.79 7.03
C PRO A 56 -13.30 -2.94 7.96
N ARG A 57 -12.16 -3.57 7.65
CA ARG A 57 -11.61 -4.68 8.43
C ARG A 57 -10.74 -4.14 9.57
N CYS A 58 -9.82 -3.23 9.24
CA CYS A 58 -9.00 -2.56 10.23
C CYS A 58 -8.70 -1.12 9.79
N THR A 59 -8.57 -0.25 10.79
CA THR A 59 -8.15 1.14 10.64
C THR A 59 -6.86 1.28 11.43
N CYS A 60 -5.80 1.69 10.74
CA CYS A 60 -4.48 1.85 11.29
C CYS A 60 -4.18 3.35 11.31
N ASP A 61 -3.86 3.87 12.50
CA ASP A 61 -3.47 5.26 12.64
C ASP A 61 -1.97 5.41 12.34
N ASN A 62 -1.65 6.30 11.40
CA ASN A 62 -0.30 6.75 11.14
C ASN A 62 -0.01 8.02 11.94
N GLU A 63 1.26 8.35 12.09
CA GLU A 63 1.66 9.63 12.69
C GLU A 63 1.35 10.81 11.77
N ASP A 64 1.26 10.57 10.46
CA ASP A 64 1.07 11.60 9.43
C ASP A 64 0.22 11.07 8.25
N GLY A 65 -0.19 11.98 7.36
CA GLY A 65 -1.05 11.72 6.23
C GLY A 65 -0.42 10.73 5.26
N VAL A 66 -1.22 9.80 4.76
CA VAL A 66 -0.80 8.84 3.74
C VAL A 66 -1.04 9.46 2.37
N THR A 67 0.02 9.55 1.56
CA THR A 67 0.03 10.24 0.25
C THR A 67 0.02 9.29 -0.94
N CYS A 68 0.42 8.04 -0.74
CA CYS A 68 0.41 7.01 -1.78
C CYS A 68 0.47 5.62 -1.15
N LEU A 69 0.02 4.62 -1.89
CA LEU A 69 0.06 3.23 -1.48
C LEU A 69 0.71 2.37 -2.57
N SER A 70 1.11 1.15 -2.22
CA SER A 70 1.43 0.10 -3.18
C SER A 70 1.42 -1.26 -2.49
N TRP A 71 0.75 -2.24 -3.09
CA TRP A 71 0.75 -3.61 -2.58
C TRP A 71 2.08 -4.31 -2.86
N LEU A 72 2.62 -4.99 -1.85
CA LEU A 72 3.79 -5.84 -1.98
C LEU A 72 3.37 -7.21 -2.55
N GLY A 73 2.86 -7.20 -3.78
CA GLY A 73 2.52 -8.38 -4.55
C GLY A 73 1.26 -9.15 -4.18
N ALA A 74 1.36 -10.49 -4.16
CA ALA A 74 0.27 -11.38 -3.74
C ALA A 74 0.21 -11.52 -2.20
N SER A 75 1.16 -10.89 -1.51
CA SER A 75 1.25 -10.92 -0.06
C SER A 75 0.23 -9.96 0.57
N LYS A 76 0.01 -10.16 1.86
CA LYS A 76 -0.82 -9.34 2.75
C LYS A 76 -0.20 -7.97 3.09
N TYR A 77 0.96 -7.61 2.55
CA TYR A 77 1.66 -6.38 2.95
C TYR A 77 1.39 -5.23 1.98
N ILE A 78 1.29 -4.02 2.54
CA ILE A 78 1.18 -2.78 1.77
C ILE A 78 2.26 -1.79 2.19
N ALA A 79 2.84 -1.10 1.23
CA ALA A 79 3.70 0.04 1.47
C ALA A 79 2.88 1.32 1.35
N ALA A 80 3.00 2.20 2.35
CA ALA A 80 2.36 3.49 2.42
C ALA A 80 3.42 4.58 2.47
N GLY A 81 3.39 5.52 1.52
CA GLY A 81 4.16 6.75 1.59
C GLY A 81 3.43 7.78 2.43
N CYS A 82 4.16 8.51 3.25
CA CYS A 82 3.61 9.50 4.18
C CYS A 82 4.14 10.91 3.90
N VAL A 83 3.43 11.92 4.43
CA VAL A 83 3.84 13.33 4.39
C VAL A 83 5.14 13.56 5.18
N ASP A 84 5.42 12.76 6.21
CA ASP A 84 6.65 12.86 7.00
C ASP A 84 7.92 12.32 6.28
N GLY A 85 7.83 11.98 4.99
CA GLY A 85 8.94 11.47 4.20
C GLY A 85 9.34 10.03 4.53
N LYS A 86 8.51 9.30 5.28
CA LYS A 86 8.75 7.88 5.55
C LYS A 86 7.83 7.01 4.69
N VAL A 87 8.33 5.83 4.34
CA VAL A 87 7.52 4.76 3.76
C VAL A 87 7.29 3.70 4.85
N ARG A 88 6.04 3.45 5.21
CA ARG A 88 5.65 2.47 6.23
C ARG A 88 5.08 1.24 5.57
N ILE A 89 5.53 0.06 5.97
CA ILE A 89 5.00 -1.22 5.52
C ILE A 89 4.06 -1.75 6.59
N TRP A 90 2.87 -2.16 6.19
CA TRP A 90 1.81 -2.63 7.06
C TRP A 90 1.40 -4.05 6.70
N ASP A 91 1.14 -4.88 7.72
CA ASP A 91 0.49 -6.18 7.57
C ASP A 91 -1.02 -6.01 7.59
N SER A 92 -1.70 -6.31 6.48
CA SER A 92 -3.17 -6.22 6.39
C SER A 92 -3.92 -7.24 7.26
N LEU A 93 -3.25 -8.31 7.73
CA LEU A 93 -3.87 -9.29 8.63
C LEU A 93 -3.89 -8.81 10.08
N SER A 94 -2.77 -8.33 10.59
CA SER A 94 -2.66 -7.89 11.98
C SER A 94 -3.03 -6.41 12.16
N GLY A 95 -2.89 -5.61 11.10
CA GLY A 95 -3.02 -4.15 11.17
C GLY A 95 -1.79 -3.46 11.77
N ASP A 96 -0.66 -4.18 11.91
CA ASP A 96 0.55 -3.62 12.50
C ASP A 96 1.48 -3.03 11.45
N CYS A 97 2.18 -1.95 11.82
CA CYS A 97 3.29 -1.44 11.06
C CYS A 97 4.51 -2.32 11.31
N VAL A 98 4.90 -3.10 10.31
CA VAL A 98 5.99 -4.09 10.40
C VAL A 98 7.35 -3.50 10.05
N ARG A 99 7.39 -2.40 9.29
CA ARG A 99 8.65 -1.74 8.93
C ARG A 99 8.45 -0.26 8.61
N ILE A 100 9.44 0.55 8.97
CA ILE A 100 9.51 1.96 8.62
C ILE A 100 10.81 2.19 7.84
N LEU A 101 10.67 2.66 6.60
CA LEU A 101 11.76 3.03 5.71
C LEU A 101 11.92 4.54 5.78
N SER A 102 12.99 4.99 6.42
CA SER A 102 13.29 6.42 6.60
C SER A 102 14.41 6.84 5.65
N GLY A 103 14.39 8.10 5.23
CA GLY A 103 15.49 8.67 4.46
C GLY A 103 15.12 9.93 3.69
N HIS A 104 13.88 10.06 3.22
CA HIS A 104 13.45 11.30 2.59
C HIS A 104 13.29 12.40 3.64
N SER A 105 13.50 13.64 3.19
CA SER A 105 13.38 14.84 4.02
C SER A 105 12.07 15.60 3.82
N ASP A 106 11.23 15.14 2.89
CA ASP A 106 9.93 15.73 2.55
C ASP A 106 8.95 14.64 2.11
N ALA A 107 7.68 15.01 1.91
CA ALA A 107 6.57 14.10 1.63
C ALA A 107 6.85 13.15 0.47
N ILE A 108 6.49 11.88 0.66
CA ILE A 108 6.53 10.89 -0.40
C ILE A 108 5.44 11.22 -1.41
N GLN A 109 5.78 11.25 -2.70
CA GLN A 109 4.81 11.48 -3.76
C GLN A 109 4.25 10.18 -4.33
N SER A 110 5.09 9.16 -4.44
CA SER A 110 4.71 7.87 -5.00
C SER A 110 5.66 6.78 -4.53
N VAL A 111 5.14 5.56 -4.44
CA VAL A 111 5.91 4.34 -4.23
C VAL A 111 5.66 3.35 -5.36
N ALA A 112 6.65 2.53 -5.68
CA ALA A 112 6.54 1.45 -6.66
C ALA A 112 7.35 0.25 -6.19
N VAL A 113 6.87 -0.95 -6.52
CA VAL A 113 7.50 -2.22 -6.15
C VAL A 113 8.08 -2.86 -7.40
N SER A 114 9.29 -3.37 -7.30
CA SER A 114 9.93 -4.13 -8.38
C SER A 114 9.14 -5.41 -8.70
N ALA A 115 9.23 -5.89 -9.94
CA ALA A 115 8.53 -7.09 -10.39
C ALA A 115 8.96 -8.36 -9.61
N ASP A 116 10.22 -8.40 -9.18
CA ASP A 116 10.79 -9.45 -8.33
C ASP A 116 10.44 -9.28 -6.84
N ARG A 117 9.78 -8.18 -6.48
CA ARG A 117 9.35 -7.81 -5.11
C ARG A 117 10.47 -7.71 -4.08
N ASN A 118 11.73 -7.63 -4.50
CA ASN A 118 12.86 -7.44 -3.59
C ASN A 118 13.14 -5.98 -3.28
N PHE A 119 12.65 -5.08 -4.13
CA PHE A 119 12.96 -3.66 -4.05
C PHE A 119 11.69 -2.81 -4.09
N LEU A 120 11.72 -1.74 -3.30
CA LEU A 120 10.75 -0.66 -3.32
C LEU A 120 11.45 0.63 -3.73
N LEU A 121 10.87 1.34 -4.68
CA LEU A 121 11.28 2.68 -5.09
C LEU A 121 10.31 3.70 -4.50
N SER A 122 10.83 4.74 -3.86
CA SER A 122 10.07 5.91 -3.46
C SER A 122 10.61 7.16 -4.13
N VAL A 123 9.71 8.10 -4.40
CA VAL A 123 10.03 9.45 -4.88
C VAL A 123 9.40 10.47 -3.94
N SER A 124 10.10 11.56 -3.66
CA SER A 124 9.70 12.57 -2.68
C SER A 124 9.75 13.99 -3.25
N LEU A 125 9.04 14.90 -2.61
CA LEU A 125 9.15 16.34 -2.82
C LEU A 125 10.55 16.90 -2.49
N ASP A 126 11.40 16.14 -1.80
CA ASP A 126 12.79 16.52 -1.55
C ASP A 126 13.68 16.49 -2.80
N GLY A 127 13.11 16.14 -3.96
CA GLY A 127 13.78 16.08 -5.25
C GLY A 127 14.61 14.82 -5.45
N THR A 128 14.53 13.84 -4.54
CA THR A 128 15.28 12.59 -4.62
C THR A 128 14.37 11.38 -4.83
N ALA A 129 14.96 10.33 -5.38
CA ALA A 129 14.39 8.99 -5.43
C ALA A 129 15.24 8.06 -4.59
N ARG A 130 14.63 7.12 -3.87
CA ARG A 130 15.33 6.15 -3.02
C ARG A 130 14.85 4.73 -3.30
N VAL A 131 15.80 3.79 -3.26
CA VAL A 131 15.54 2.36 -3.39
C VAL A 131 15.75 1.72 -2.03
N PHE A 132 14.81 0.87 -1.64
CA PHE A 132 14.85 0.10 -0.40
C PHE A 132 14.77 -1.39 -0.71
N GLU A 133 15.61 -2.17 -0.03
CA GLU A 133 15.52 -3.63 -0.03
C GLU A 133 14.40 -4.07 0.91
N ILE A 134 13.49 -4.89 0.38
CA ILE A 134 12.32 -5.46 1.07
C ILE A 134 12.20 -6.98 0.84
N PRO A 135 13.28 -7.77 0.99
CA PRO A 135 13.26 -9.21 0.72
C PRO A 135 12.32 -9.99 1.66
N ASP A 136 11.99 -9.43 2.82
CA ASP A 136 11.20 -10.07 3.86
C ASP A 136 9.68 -10.09 3.57
N PHE A 137 9.22 -9.40 2.52
CA PHE A 137 7.80 -9.11 2.28
C PHE A 137 7.24 -9.69 0.97
N GLN A 138 7.75 -10.85 0.52
CA GLN A 138 7.33 -11.56 -0.70
C GLN A 138 6.04 -12.37 -0.54
#